data_AF-A0A932Q148-F1
#
_entry.id   AF-A0A932Q148-F1
#
_cell.length_a   1.000
_cell.length_b   1.000
_cell.length_c   1.000
_cell.angle_alpha   90.00
_cell.angle_beta   90.00
_cell.angle_gamma   90.00
#
_symmetry.space_group_name_H-M   'P 1'
#
loop_
_entity.id
_entity.type
_entity.pdbx_description
1 polymer ?
#
loop_
_entity_poly.entity_id
_entity_poly.type
_entity_poly.pdbx_seq_one_letter_code
_entity_poly.pdbx_strand_id
1 'polypeptide(L)'
;MDKLRFDLEYEWQPFKVEGRHLTFAEHQETRLFRKQCSHWGAAIYKWEGKLTRGEHMGEVGILIGETGDIRQRIKQYIKGTQKSGNLYWRKNFLLNGDILLYVLKLYSATFGTEFNSTVLDLQDFSSGNRRVVYEQLLVMNQVALNRPDSWVVNRKL
;
A
#
# COMPACT_ATOMS: atom_id res chain seq x y z
N MET A 1 9.68 31.64 -8.06
CA MET A 1 9.97 30.20 -7.88
C MET A 1 8.62 29.54 -7.68
N ASP A 2 8.20 28.70 -8.61
CA ASP A 2 6.88 28.10 -8.55
C ASP A 2 6.87 26.99 -7.50
N LYS A 3 5.92 27.06 -6.56
CA LYS A 3 5.70 26.02 -5.56
C LYS A 3 4.66 25.04 -6.09
N LEU A 4 4.98 23.76 -6.04
CA LEU A 4 4.03 22.68 -6.30
C LEU A 4 3.37 22.28 -4.98
N ARG A 5 2.04 22.17 -4.99
CA ARG A 5 1.23 21.71 -3.86
C ARG A 5 0.46 20.47 -4.27
N PHE A 6 0.47 19.49 -3.36
CA PHE A 6 -0.33 18.28 -3.46
C PHE A 6 -1.15 18.14 -2.18
N ASP A 7 -2.47 18.13 -2.32
CA ASP A 7 -3.38 17.82 -1.23
C ASP A 7 -4.11 16.51 -1.57
N LEU A 8 -4.07 15.56 -0.64
CA LEU A 8 -4.74 14.27 -0.76
C LEU A 8 -5.64 14.09 0.45
N GLU A 9 -6.92 13.89 0.22
CA GLU A 9 -7.87 13.42 1.23
C GLU A 9 -8.16 11.95 0.93
N TYR A 10 -7.82 11.07 1.87
CA TYR A 10 -7.88 9.65 1.65
C TYR A 10 -8.09 8.88 2.95
N GLU A 11 -8.50 7.63 2.81
CA GLU A 11 -8.49 6.65 3.89
C GLU A 11 -7.90 5.32 3.42
N TRP A 12 -7.33 4.58 4.37
CA TRP A 12 -6.93 3.20 4.17
C TRP A 12 -8.07 2.27 4.57
N GLN A 13 -8.72 1.65 3.59
CA GLN A 13 -9.79 0.70 3.85
C GLN A 13 -9.25 -0.73 3.98
N PRO A 14 -9.73 -1.53 4.95
CA PRO A 14 -9.42 -2.95 5.01
C PRO A 14 -9.72 -3.69 3.70
N PHE A 15 -8.75 -4.45 3.18
CA PHE A 15 -9.02 -5.44 2.15
C PHE A 15 -9.68 -6.65 2.79
N LYS A 16 -10.98 -6.83 2.52
CA LYS A 16 -11.76 -7.91 3.11
C LYS A 16 -11.95 -9.05 2.13
N VAL A 17 -11.89 -10.28 2.63
CA VAL A 17 -12.27 -11.51 1.92
C VAL A 17 -13.40 -12.16 2.71
N GLU A 18 -14.56 -12.31 2.09
CA GLU A 18 -15.78 -12.82 2.74
C GLU A 18 -16.12 -12.02 4.01
N GLY A 19 -15.89 -10.70 3.97
CA GLY A 19 -16.13 -9.78 5.09
C GLY A 19 -15.04 -9.76 6.17
N ARG A 20 -14.06 -10.66 6.12
CA ARG A 20 -12.95 -10.75 7.08
C ARG A 20 -11.73 -9.97 6.59
N HIS A 21 -11.04 -9.29 7.51
CA HIS A 21 -9.75 -8.66 7.23
C HIS A 21 -8.64 -9.65 7.58
N LEU A 22 -7.99 -10.20 6.57
CA LEU A 22 -7.04 -11.29 6.72
C LEU A 22 -5.62 -10.77 6.91
N THR A 23 -4.84 -11.48 7.74
CA THR A 23 -3.40 -11.33 7.80
C THR A 23 -2.73 -11.88 6.54
N PHE A 24 -1.46 -11.53 6.32
CA PHE A 24 -0.68 -12.10 5.21
C PHE A 24 -0.60 -13.62 5.28
N ALA A 25 -0.44 -14.20 6.48
CA ALA A 25 -0.42 -15.64 6.69
C ALA A 25 -1.76 -16.29 6.28
N GLU A 26 -2.89 -15.69 6.67
CA GLU A 26 -4.21 -16.18 6.25
C GLU A 26 -4.42 -16.04 4.74
N HIS A 27 -3.87 -14.99 4.11
CA HIS A 27 -3.90 -14.84 2.65
C HIS A 27 -3.14 -15.94 1.91
N GLN A 28 -2.12 -16.57 2.51
CA GLN A 28 -1.39 -17.67 1.88
C GLN A 28 -2.27 -18.90 1.65
N GLU A 29 -3.19 -19.15 2.58
CA GLU A 29 -4.09 -20.31 2.57
C GLU A 29 -5.46 -20.00 1.94
N THR A 30 -5.76 -18.72 1.70
CA THR A 30 -7.07 -18.27 1.21
C THR A 30 -7.10 -18.12 -0.31
N ARG A 31 -8.08 -18.77 -0.95
CA ARG A 31 -8.32 -18.59 -2.38
C ARG A 31 -9.14 -17.32 -2.63
N LEU A 32 -8.59 -16.42 -3.45
CA LEU A 32 -9.25 -15.15 -3.79
C LEU A 32 -10.19 -15.29 -5.00
N PHE A 33 -11.46 -14.96 -4.80
CA PHE A 33 -12.49 -14.85 -5.84
C PHE A 33 -13.09 -13.44 -5.87
N ARG A 34 -13.41 -12.94 -7.06
CA ARG A 34 -13.87 -11.55 -7.26
C ARG A 34 -15.11 -11.19 -6.44
N LYS A 35 -16.09 -12.09 -6.36
CA LYS A 35 -17.34 -11.87 -5.62
C LYS A 35 -17.16 -11.81 -4.09
N GLN A 36 -16.00 -12.23 -3.58
CA GLN A 36 -15.73 -12.33 -2.14
C GLN A 36 -14.77 -11.26 -1.65
N CYS A 37 -14.05 -10.58 -2.55
CA CYS A 37 -13.07 -9.56 -2.19
C CYS A 37 -13.73 -8.18 -2.17
N SER A 38 -13.40 -7.34 -1.18
CA SER A 38 -13.89 -5.96 -1.13
C SER A 38 -13.36 -5.08 -2.26
N HIS A 39 -12.25 -5.48 -2.89
CA HIS A 39 -11.66 -4.80 -4.03
C HIS A 39 -11.17 -5.80 -5.08
N TRP A 40 -11.20 -5.39 -6.35
CA TRP A 40 -10.66 -6.19 -7.45
C TRP A 40 -10.13 -5.28 -8.56
N GLY A 41 -8.98 -5.66 -9.15
CA GLY A 41 -8.32 -4.87 -10.19
C GLY A 41 -7.26 -3.92 -9.65
N ALA A 42 -7.09 -2.78 -10.31
CA ALA A 42 -6.05 -1.81 -10.00
C ALA A 42 -6.24 -1.18 -8.61
N ALA A 43 -5.13 -0.95 -7.91
CA ALA A 43 -5.14 -0.44 -6.56
C ALA A 43 -3.81 0.22 -6.18
N ILE A 44 -3.90 1.18 -5.26
CA ILE A 44 -2.82 1.51 -4.35
C ILE A 44 -3.15 0.82 -3.03
N TYR A 45 -2.18 0.13 -2.44
CA TYR A 45 -2.39 -0.68 -1.26
C TYR A 45 -1.32 -0.41 -0.21
N LYS A 46 -1.62 -0.80 1.02
CA LYS A 46 -0.71 -0.76 2.16
C LYS A 46 -0.77 -2.10 2.90
N TRP A 47 0.37 -2.72 3.10
CA TRP A 47 0.53 -3.76 4.12
C TRP A 47 1.04 -3.11 5.39
N GLU A 48 0.35 -3.34 6.51
CA GLU A 48 0.68 -2.72 7.78
C GLU A 48 0.39 -3.68 8.93
N GLY A 49 1.28 -3.71 9.92
CA GLY A 49 1.08 -4.49 11.13
C GLY A 49 2.27 -4.45 12.06
N LYS A 50 2.05 -4.88 13.30
CA LYS A 50 3.11 -4.96 14.31
C LYS A 50 4.00 -6.17 14.04
N LEU A 51 5.31 -5.95 14.05
CA LEU A 51 6.29 -7.01 13.88
C LEU A 51 6.56 -7.71 15.20
N THR A 52 6.44 -9.04 15.18
CA THR A 52 6.63 -9.91 16.34
C THR A 52 7.96 -10.65 16.31
N ARG A 53 8.73 -10.53 15.22
CA ARG A 53 10.08 -11.11 15.07
C ARG A 53 10.91 -10.37 14.01
N GLY A 54 12.21 -10.67 13.97
CA GLY A 54 13.17 -10.10 13.03
C GLY A 54 13.86 -8.84 13.56
N GLU A 55 14.63 -8.17 12.70
CA GLU A 55 15.44 -6.99 13.04
C GLU A 55 14.59 -5.82 13.57
N HIS A 56 13.41 -5.63 12.98
CA HIS A 56 12.45 -4.56 13.32
C HIS A 56 11.36 -5.01 14.30
N MET A 57 11.64 -6.00 15.15
CA MET A 57 10.67 -6.50 16.13
C MET A 57 10.19 -5.38 17.06
N GLY A 58 8.87 -5.30 17.28
CA GLY A 58 8.23 -4.27 18.10
C GLY A 58 7.73 -3.08 17.30
N GLU A 59 8.29 -2.82 16.12
CA GLU A 59 7.88 -1.73 15.23
C GLU A 59 6.61 -2.06 14.45
N VAL A 60 5.91 -1.02 13.99
CA VAL A 60 4.85 -1.12 12.98
C VAL A 60 5.50 -1.04 11.60
N GLY A 61 5.57 -2.16 10.89
CA GLY A 61 6.07 -2.17 9.53
C GLY A 61 5.00 -1.71 8.54
N ILE A 62 5.39 -0.89 7.57
CA ILE A 62 4.51 -0.27 6.59
C ILE A 62 5.12 -0.44 5.19
N LEU A 63 4.38 -1.09 4.29
CA LEU A 63 4.74 -1.22 2.88
C LEU A 63 3.59 -0.66 2.04
N ILE A 64 3.85 0.42 1.29
CA ILE A 64 2.88 1.01 0.36
C ILE A 64 3.28 0.66 -1.06
N GLY A 65 2.35 0.26 -1.91
CA GLY A 65 2.66 -0.07 -3.30
C GLY A 65 1.49 0.15 -4.24
N GLU A 66 1.78 0.13 -5.54
CA GLU A 66 0.76 0.09 -6.59
C GLU A 66 0.69 -1.24 -7.35
N THR A 67 -0.46 -1.44 -7.98
CA THR A 67 -0.66 -2.56 -8.90
C THR A 67 -1.83 -2.32 -9.85
N GLY A 68 -1.75 -2.89 -11.06
CA GLY A 68 -2.90 -3.04 -11.96
C GLY A 68 -3.86 -4.17 -11.59
N ASP A 69 -3.45 -5.11 -10.72
CA ASP A 69 -4.27 -6.22 -10.24
C ASP A 69 -3.86 -6.65 -8.82
N ILE A 70 -4.66 -6.27 -7.83
CA ILE A 70 -4.40 -6.57 -6.42
C ILE A 70 -4.32 -8.07 -6.12
N ARG A 71 -5.11 -8.92 -6.79
CA ARG A 71 -5.02 -10.37 -6.61
C ARG A 71 -3.71 -10.90 -7.15
N GLN A 72 -3.28 -10.44 -8.33
CA GLN A 72 -2.00 -10.85 -8.90
C GLN A 72 -0.85 -10.43 -7.97
N ARG A 73 -0.91 -9.20 -7.42
CA ARG A 73 0.07 -8.70 -6.47
C ARG A 73 0.16 -9.54 -5.20
N ILE A 74 -0.97 -9.87 -4.57
CA ILE A 74 -1.00 -10.75 -3.38
C ILE A 74 -0.34 -12.09 -3.72
N LYS A 75 -0.69 -12.70 -4.86
CA LYS A 75 -0.09 -13.97 -5.29
C LYS A 75 1.42 -13.87 -5.54
N GLN A 76 1.91 -12.75 -6.06
CA GLN A 76 3.34 -12.52 -6.25
C GLN A 76 4.09 -12.47 -4.92
N TYR A 77 3.51 -11.82 -3.90
CA TYR A 77 4.07 -11.84 -2.54
C TYR A 77 4.07 -13.23 -1.93
N ILE A 78 2.96 -13.96 -2.03
CA ILE A 78 2.86 -15.35 -1.52
C ILE A 78 3.90 -16.24 -2.19
N LYS A 79 4.09 -16.13 -3.51
CA LYS A 79 5.06 -16.95 -4.24
C LYS A 79 6.51 -16.50 -4.00
N GLY A 80 6.76 -15.21 -3.75
CA GLY A 80 8.10 -14.66 -3.60
C GLY A 80 8.91 -14.72 -4.91
N THR A 81 8.30 -14.36 -6.04
CA THR A 81 8.87 -14.60 -7.39
C THR A 81 10.09 -13.74 -7.76
N GLN A 82 10.39 -12.66 -7.03
CA GLN A 82 11.49 -11.73 -7.35
C GLN A 82 12.44 -11.63 -6.15
N LYS A 83 13.73 -11.96 -6.34
CA LYS A 83 14.75 -11.98 -5.28
C LYS A 83 14.91 -10.61 -4.61
N SER A 84 15.03 -9.55 -5.40
CA SER A 84 14.89 -8.16 -4.97
C SER A 84 13.42 -7.74 -5.09
N GLY A 85 12.84 -7.16 -4.05
CA GLY A 85 11.41 -6.83 -3.98
C GLY A 85 10.58 -7.91 -3.28
N ASN A 86 9.69 -8.59 -4.00
CA ASN A 86 8.64 -9.44 -3.41
C ASN A 86 9.17 -10.50 -2.43
N LEU A 87 10.28 -11.19 -2.75
CA LEU A 87 10.85 -12.19 -1.86
C LEU A 87 11.45 -11.55 -0.60
N TYR A 88 12.13 -10.41 -0.75
CA TYR A 88 12.70 -9.66 0.35
C TYR A 88 11.60 -9.17 1.29
N TRP A 89 10.57 -8.50 0.78
CA TRP A 89 9.45 -8.02 1.61
C TRP A 89 8.68 -9.17 2.25
N ARG A 90 8.51 -10.30 1.54
CA ARG A 90 7.91 -11.50 2.13
C ARG A 90 8.69 -11.98 3.35
N LYS A 91 10.00 -12.18 3.20
CA LYS A 91 10.85 -12.79 4.23
C LYS A 91 11.15 -11.87 5.42
N ASN A 92 11.34 -10.59 5.16
CA ASN A 92 11.80 -9.63 6.18
C ASN A 92 10.66 -8.81 6.79
N PHE A 93 9.49 -8.79 6.17
CA PHE A 93 8.34 -8.00 6.63
C PHE A 93 7.04 -8.80 6.71
N LEU A 94 6.48 -9.25 5.58
CA LEU A 94 5.11 -9.79 5.53
C LEU A 94 4.90 -11.05 6.38
N LEU A 95 5.94 -11.86 6.57
CA LEU A 95 5.89 -13.07 7.41
C LEU A 95 6.20 -12.80 8.89
N ASN A 96 6.52 -11.57 9.29
CA ASN A 96 7.12 -11.29 10.60
C ASN A 96 6.13 -10.70 11.63
N GLY A 97 4.82 -10.78 11.37
CA GLY A 97 3.81 -10.35 12.32
C GLY A 97 2.39 -10.47 11.78
N ASP A 98 1.46 -9.84 12.47
CA ASP A 98 0.04 -9.76 12.07
C ASP A 98 -0.11 -8.64 11.04
N ILE A 99 0.39 -8.89 9.83
CA ILE A 99 0.43 -7.90 8.75
C ILE A 99 -0.85 -7.96 7.94
N LEU A 100 -1.58 -6.85 7.89
CA LEU A 100 -2.90 -6.72 7.28
C LEU A 100 -2.82 -5.90 5.98
N LEU A 101 -3.68 -6.23 5.01
CA LEU A 101 -3.76 -5.52 3.73
C LEU A 101 -4.85 -4.45 3.75
N TYR A 102 -4.51 -3.24 3.31
CA TYR A 102 -5.42 -2.13 3.12
C TYR A 102 -5.36 -1.66 1.67
N VAL A 103 -6.46 -1.10 1.17
CA VAL A 103 -6.57 -0.45 -0.13
C VAL A 103 -6.86 1.03 0.08
N LEU A 104 -6.21 1.88 -0.71
CA LEU A 104 -6.45 3.31 -0.67
C LEU A 104 -7.83 3.63 -1.24
N LYS A 105 -8.64 4.36 -0.48
CA LYS A 105 -9.80 5.08 -1.00
C LYS A 105 -9.49 6.57 -1.00
N LEU A 106 -9.52 7.15 -2.19
CA LEU A 106 -9.23 8.55 -2.42
C LEU A 106 -10.54 9.34 -2.46
N TYR A 107 -10.65 10.38 -1.63
CA TYR A 107 -11.81 11.27 -1.55
C TYR A 107 -11.62 12.54 -2.33
N SER A 108 -10.42 13.11 -2.28
CA SER A 108 -10.02 14.27 -3.07
C SER A 108 -8.52 14.23 -3.33
N ALA A 109 -8.10 14.73 -4.49
CA ALA A 109 -6.71 14.88 -4.85
C ALA A 109 -6.55 16.14 -5.68
N THR A 110 -5.83 17.10 -5.15
CA THR A 110 -5.58 18.39 -5.81
C THR A 110 -4.10 18.51 -6.10
N PHE A 111 -3.80 18.78 -7.37
CA PHE A 111 -2.46 19.15 -7.81
C PHE A 111 -2.50 20.58 -8.31
N GLY A 112 -1.63 21.44 -7.78
CA GLY A 112 -1.62 22.82 -8.19
C GLY A 112 -0.33 23.55 -7.92
N THR A 113 -0.25 24.74 -8.51
CA THR A 113 0.67 25.80 -8.13
C THR A 113 -0.08 26.83 -7.28
N GLU A 114 0.60 27.91 -6.90
CA GLU A 114 -0.02 29.05 -6.21
C GLU A 114 -1.19 29.67 -7.01
N PHE A 115 -1.19 29.55 -8.34
CA PHE A 115 -2.14 30.24 -9.22
C PHE A 115 -3.12 29.32 -9.95
N ASN A 116 -2.82 28.03 -10.04
CA ASN A 116 -3.64 27.06 -10.79
C ASN A 116 -3.76 25.76 -10.00
N SER A 117 -4.95 25.18 -9.92
CA SER A 117 -5.16 23.86 -9.34
C SER A 117 -6.05 23.00 -10.23
N THR A 118 -5.69 21.74 -10.35
CA THR A 118 -6.50 20.72 -11.01
C THR A 118 -6.89 19.66 -10.00
N VAL A 119 -8.20 19.41 -9.89
CA VAL A 119 -8.71 18.24 -9.18
C VAL A 119 -8.43 17.02 -10.06
N LEU A 120 -7.71 16.06 -9.52
CA LEU A 120 -7.41 14.81 -10.19
C LEU A 120 -8.61 13.87 -10.05
N ASP A 121 -8.99 13.20 -11.14
CA ASP A 121 -10.08 12.22 -11.13
C ASP A 121 -9.78 11.09 -10.14
N LEU A 122 -10.70 10.92 -9.19
CA LEU A 122 -10.53 10.21 -7.93
C LEU A 122 -10.79 8.72 -8.03
N GLN A 123 -11.53 8.31 -9.05
CA GLN A 123 -11.96 6.92 -9.21
C GLN A 123 -11.14 6.17 -10.26
N ASP A 124 -10.39 6.88 -11.09
CA ASP A 124 -9.66 6.25 -12.17
C ASP A 124 -8.20 5.93 -11.81
N PHE A 125 -8.03 4.89 -10.99
CA PHE A 125 -6.76 4.19 -10.85
C PHE A 125 -6.40 3.37 -12.10
N SER A 126 -7.04 3.50 -13.27
CA SER A 126 -6.61 2.77 -14.49
C SER A 126 -5.19 3.14 -14.91
N SER A 127 -4.81 4.41 -14.75
CA SER A 127 -3.48 4.90 -15.14
C SER A 127 -2.40 4.43 -14.18
N GLY A 128 -1.47 3.60 -14.67
CA GLY A 128 -0.30 3.16 -13.91
C GLY A 128 0.58 4.31 -13.43
N ASN A 129 0.81 5.31 -14.28
CA ASN A 129 1.63 6.46 -13.94
C ASN A 129 1.03 7.26 -12.76
N ARG A 130 -0.30 7.45 -12.74
CA ARG A 130 -0.97 8.13 -11.62
C ARG A 130 -0.82 7.33 -10.33
N ARG A 131 -1.01 6.01 -10.37
CA ARG A 131 -0.83 5.17 -9.19
C ARG A 131 0.60 5.25 -8.63
N VAL A 132 1.60 5.26 -9.50
CA VAL A 132 3.01 5.42 -9.09
C VAL A 132 3.23 6.77 -8.41
N VAL A 133 2.71 7.86 -8.95
CA VAL A 133 2.85 9.20 -8.33
C VAL A 133 2.22 9.22 -6.93
N TYR A 134 0.99 8.73 -6.81
CA TYR A 134 0.31 8.65 -5.51
C TYR A 134 1.04 7.72 -4.52
N GLU A 135 1.53 6.57 -4.97
CA GLU A 135 2.35 5.68 -4.14
C GLU A 135 3.56 6.44 -3.57
N GLN A 136 4.32 7.15 -4.42
CA GLN A 136 5.52 7.87 -3.97
C GLN A 136 5.17 8.99 -2.98
N LEU A 137 4.10 9.77 -3.23
CA LEU A 137 3.64 10.80 -2.30
C LEU A 137 3.24 10.21 -0.95
N LEU A 138 2.55 9.08 -0.93
CA LEU A 138 2.12 8.40 0.29
C LEU A 138 3.31 7.80 1.06
N VAL A 139 4.30 7.22 0.37
CA VAL A 139 5.55 6.75 0.97
C VAL A 139 6.32 7.93 1.59
N MET A 140 6.50 9.02 0.85
CA MET A 140 7.17 10.22 1.35
C MET A 140 6.45 10.80 2.56
N ASN A 141 5.12 10.82 2.58
CA ASN A 141 4.35 11.24 3.73
C ASN A 141 4.63 10.35 4.95
N GLN A 142 4.65 9.02 4.81
CA GLN A 142 5.00 8.13 5.93
C GLN A 142 6.42 8.36 6.44
N VAL A 143 7.38 8.59 5.55
CA VAL A 143 8.77 8.92 5.93
C VAL A 143 8.84 10.26 6.66
N ALA A 144 8.14 11.29 6.16
CA ALA A 144 8.11 12.62 6.75
C ALA A 144 7.45 12.65 8.13
N LEU A 145 6.45 11.79 8.38
CA LEU A 145 5.85 11.63 9.71
C LEU A 145 6.86 11.09 10.74
N ASN A 146 7.92 10.41 10.29
CA ASN A 146 9.07 9.95 11.08
C ASN A 146 8.70 9.40 12.46
N ARG A 147 7.71 8.48 12.51
CA ARG A 147 7.26 7.91 13.78
C ARG A 147 8.35 6.96 14.30
N PRO A 148 8.78 7.10 15.57
CA PRO A 148 9.90 6.34 16.12
C PRO A 148 9.65 4.83 16.15
N ASP A 149 8.39 4.41 16.26
CA ASP A 149 7.98 3.01 16.33
C ASP A 149 7.51 2.46 14.98
N SER A 150 7.96 3.03 13.86
CA SER A 150 7.53 2.62 12.53
C SER A 150 8.68 2.41 11.55
N TRP A 151 8.55 1.36 10.75
CA TRP A 151 9.47 1.05 9.67
C TRP A 151 8.76 1.12 8.32
N VAL A 152 9.10 2.12 7.52
CA VAL A 152 8.65 2.21 6.12
C VAL A 152 9.53 1.32 5.25
N VAL A 153 9.01 0.13 4.94
CA VAL A 153 9.75 -1.00 4.36
C VAL A 153 10.32 -0.69 2.98
N ASN A 154 9.59 0.07 2.17
CA ASN A 154 9.99 0.44 0.81
C ASN A 154 10.46 1.89 0.69
N ARG A 155 10.93 2.51 1.78
CA ARG A 155 11.66 3.78 1.67
C ARG A 155 12.86 3.56 0.74
N LYS A 156 12.94 4.34 -0.34
CA LYS A 156 14.19 4.45 -1.11
C LYS A 156 14.97 5.58 -0.46
N LEU A 157 16.08 5.23 0.19
CA LEU A 157 17.09 6.18 0.66
C LEU A 157 17.88 6.72 -0.52
#